data_AF-A0A5C1QFQ3-F1
#
_entry.id   AF-A0A5C1QFQ3-F1
#
_cell.length_a   1.000
_cell.length_b   1.000
_cell.length_c   1.000
_cell.angle_alpha   90.00
_cell.angle_beta   90.00
_cell.angle_gamma   90.00
#
_symmetry.space_group_name_H-M   'P 1'
#
loop_
_entity.id
_entity.type
_entity.pdbx_description
1 polymer ?
#
loop_
_entity_poly.entity_id
_entity_poly.type
_entity_poly.pdbx_seq_one_letter_code
_entity_poly.pdbx_strand_id
1 'polypeptide(L)'
;MTDPIPYISIDMIENGFKPGIGYYWSDNFSKELYIKLSQMGLICVSNNFCYIGDILLPEMQEAYAVLHFNNLHISKKVKRLLKLEYKLIINQDLDSFLPLLKLHHGSESWFTKSYIHLMYNLKDLTLYRDNFQLNTVIMSFYKCGIYHP
;
A
#
# COMPACT_ATOMS: atom_id res chain seq x y z
N MET A 1 -19.30 -19.88 16.82
CA MET A 1 -18.79 -18.60 17.35
C MET A 1 -17.40 -18.46 16.76
N THR A 2 -17.19 -17.55 15.81
CA THR A 2 -15.83 -17.26 15.32
C THR A 2 -15.11 -16.51 16.42
N ASP A 3 -13.89 -16.92 16.75
CA ASP A 3 -13.08 -16.21 17.73
C ASP A 3 -12.90 -14.74 17.30
N PRO A 4 -12.86 -13.79 18.26
CA PRO A 4 -12.64 -12.39 17.94
C PRO A 4 -11.28 -12.20 17.26
N ILE A 5 -11.22 -11.30 16.29
CA ILE A 5 -9.95 -10.93 15.64
C ILE A 5 -9.01 -10.39 16.73
N PRO A 6 -7.80 -10.93 16.89
CA PRO A 6 -6.86 -10.49 17.91
C PRO A 6 -6.38 -9.05 17.66
N TYR A 7 -6.22 -8.29 18.75
CA TYR A 7 -5.62 -6.95 18.70
C TYR A 7 -4.09 -7.07 18.59
N ILE A 8 -3.46 -6.12 17.89
CA ILE A 8 -2.00 -6.01 17.81
C ILE A 8 -1.55 -4.57 18.08
N SER A 9 -0.52 -4.43 18.91
CA SER A 9 0.09 -3.14 19.25
C SER A 9 1.62 -3.18 19.10
N ILE A 10 2.21 -1.99 19.09
CA ILE A 10 3.67 -1.84 19.06
C ILE A 10 4.33 -2.46 20.29
N ASP A 11 3.76 -2.25 21.48
CA ASP A 11 4.29 -2.79 22.74
C ASP A 11 4.32 -4.32 22.72
N MET A 12 3.28 -4.96 22.16
CA MET A 12 3.26 -6.42 22.03
C MET A 12 4.45 -6.90 21.19
N ILE A 13 4.68 -6.27 20.03
CA ILE A 13 5.78 -6.60 19.13
C ILE A 13 7.13 -6.37 19.81
N GLU A 14 7.29 -5.27 20.53
CA GLU A 14 8.53 -4.94 21.25
C GLU A 14 8.82 -5.87 22.43
N ASN A 15 7.78 -6.45 23.02
CA ASN A 15 7.88 -7.50 24.03
C ASN A 15 7.99 -8.92 23.43
N GLY A 16 8.27 -9.04 22.14
CA GLY A 16 8.59 -10.31 21.49
C GLY A 16 7.39 -11.10 20.96
N PHE A 17 6.20 -10.48 20.87
CA PHE A 17 5.06 -11.09 20.20
C PHE A 17 5.38 -11.41 18.74
N LYS A 18 5.00 -12.62 18.30
CA LYS A 18 5.12 -13.08 16.92
C LYS A 18 3.74 -13.48 16.40
N PRO A 19 3.19 -12.77 15.40
CA PRO A 19 1.91 -13.08 14.81
C PRO A 19 1.98 -14.42 14.07
N GLY A 20 0.93 -15.23 14.27
CA GLY A 20 0.65 -16.39 13.44
C GLY A 20 -0.09 -15.99 12.18
N ILE A 21 -0.50 -16.99 11.40
CA ILE A 21 -1.33 -16.81 10.20
C ILE A 21 -2.70 -16.26 10.61
N GLY A 22 -3.21 -15.29 9.85
CA GLY A 22 -4.55 -14.74 10.01
C GLY A 22 -4.59 -13.24 10.23
N TYR A 23 -5.79 -12.77 10.58
CA TYR A 23 -6.10 -11.37 10.75
C TYR A 23 -5.78 -10.89 12.16
N TYR A 24 -5.35 -9.64 12.22
CA TYR A 24 -5.24 -8.82 13.41
C TYR A 24 -6.01 -7.51 13.19
N TRP A 25 -6.24 -6.76 14.25
CA TRP A 25 -6.68 -5.38 14.13
C TRP A 25 -5.90 -4.45 15.05
N SER A 26 -5.81 -3.18 14.66
CA SER A 26 -5.23 -2.12 15.46
C SER A 26 -5.94 -0.81 15.17
N ASP A 27 -6.09 0.04 16.18
CA ASP A 27 -6.49 1.44 16.06
C ASP A 27 -5.27 2.38 15.90
N ASN A 28 -4.06 1.83 15.97
CA ASN A 28 -2.82 2.57 15.88
C ASN A 28 -2.32 2.65 14.42
N PHE A 29 -2.41 3.86 13.84
CA PHE A 29 -1.90 4.19 12.50
C PHE A 29 -0.50 4.86 12.53
N SER A 30 0.31 4.56 13.53
CA SER A 30 1.70 5.05 13.58
C SER A 30 2.55 4.39 12.50
N LYS A 31 3.52 5.15 11.97
CA LYS A 31 4.50 4.64 11.00
C LYS A 31 5.36 3.54 11.62
N GLU A 32 5.68 3.66 12.90
CA GLU A 32 6.49 2.70 13.65
C GLU A 32 5.81 1.32 13.70
N LEU A 33 4.52 1.27 14.04
CA LEU A 33 3.77 0.02 14.02
C LEU A 33 3.66 -0.54 12.59
N TYR A 34 3.29 0.29 11.62
CA TYR A 34 3.14 -0.13 10.23
C TYR A 34 4.43 -0.75 9.65
N ILE A 35 5.58 -0.13 9.91
CA ILE A 35 6.89 -0.62 9.47
C ILE A 35 7.21 -1.97 10.11
N LYS A 36 7.03 -2.11 11.43
CA LYS A 36 7.27 -3.39 12.12
C LYS A 36 6.37 -4.50 11.59
N LEU A 37 5.08 -4.23 11.40
CA LEU A 37 4.14 -5.19 10.82
C LEU A 37 4.57 -5.62 9.41
N SER A 38 4.99 -4.67 8.57
CA SER A 38 5.48 -4.93 7.22
C SER A 38 6.76 -5.78 7.23
N GLN A 39 7.71 -5.50 8.12
CA GLN A 39 8.95 -6.28 8.29
C GLN A 39 8.68 -7.71 8.77
N MET A 40 7.60 -7.91 9.54
CA MET A 40 7.14 -9.23 9.97
C MET A 40 6.35 -9.96 8.87
N GLY A 41 6.11 -9.31 7.73
CA GLY A 41 5.42 -9.89 6.56
C GLY A 41 3.92 -9.59 6.51
N LEU A 42 3.34 -8.87 7.46
CA LEU A 42 1.91 -8.59 7.43
C LEU A 42 1.56 -7.58 6.34
N ILE A 43 0.44 -7.84 5.65
CA ILE A 43 -0.16 -6.89 4.72
C ILE A 43 -1.25 -6.15 5.48
N CYS A 44 -1.13 -4.84 5.56
CA CYS A 44 -2.10 -4.00 6.25
C CYS A 44 -3.03 -3.32 5.24
N VAL A 45 -4.34 -3.44 5.49
CA VAL A 45 -5.36 -2.59 4.88
C VAL A 45 -6.09 -1.81 5.97
N SER A 46 -6.99 -0.91 5.62
CA SER A 46 -7.86 -0.26 6.62
C SER A 46 -9.33 -0.45 6.29
N ASN A 47 -10.17 -0.26 7.30
CA ASN A 47 -11.61 -0.20 7.10
C ASN A 47 -12.23 0.75 8.12
N ASN A 48 -13.40 1.30 7.81
CA ASN A 48 -14.15 2.16 8.71
C ASN A 48 -15.35 1.40 9.27
N PHE A 49 -15.47 1.32 10.59
CA PHE A 49 -16.61 0.72 11.26
C PHE A 49 -17.40 1.78 12.02
N CYS A 50 -18.72 1.82 11.84
CA CYS A 50 -19.60 2.90 12.31
C CYS A 50 -19.43 3.32 13.79
N TYR A 51 -18.98 2.42 14.66
CA TYR A 51 -18.85 2.68 16.11
C TYR A 51 -17.41 2.71 16.62
N ILE A 52 -16.44 2.29 15.81
CA ILE A 52 -15.02 2.17 16.20
C ILE A 52 -14.17 3.19 15.43
N GLY A 53 -14.63 3.64 14.26
CA GLY A 53 -13.89 4.50 13.36
C GLY A 53 -12.99 3.70 12.41
N ASP A 54 -11.94 4.36 11.94
CA ASP A 54 -10.94 3.73 11.08
C ASP A 54 -10.10 2.75 11.91
N ILE A 55 -9.98 1.51 11.43
CA ILE A 55 -9.07 0.51 11.98
C ILE A 55 -8.11 0.01 10.91
N LEU A 56 -6.90 -0.32 11.35
CA LEU A 56 -5.92 -1.05 10.57
C LEU A 56 -6.20 -2.55 10.72
N LEU A 57 -6.12 -3.28 9.61
CA LEU A 57 -6.32 -4.72 9.53
C LEU A 57 -5.06 -5.37 8.96
N PRO A 58 -4.06 -5.67 9.80
CA PRO A 58 -2.89 -6.44 9.41
C PRO A 58 -3.27 -7.92 9.22
N GLU A 59 -2.81 -8.53 8.14
CA GLU A 59 -3.00 -9.95 7.88
C GLU A 59 -1.67 -10.63 7.54
N MET A 60 -1.35 -11.70 8.28
CA MET A 60 -0.32 -12.64 7.89
C MET A 60 -0.94 -13.69 6.97
N GLN A 61 -0.52 -13.72 5.72
CA GLN A 61 -1.10 -14.62 4.72
C GLN A 61 -0.57 -16.05 4.90
N GLU A 62 -1.40 -17.05 4.62
CA GLU A 62 -0.94 -18.44 4.49
C GLU A 62 -0.01 -18.60 3.27
N ALA A 63 -0.30 -17.87 2.18
CA ALA A 63 0.49 -17.85 0.97
C ALA A 63 0.51 -16.44 0.36
N TYR A 64 1.69 -16.00 -0.08
CA TYR A 64 1.88 -14.69 -0.71
C TYR A 64 1.91 -14.81 -2.23
N ALA A 65 1.14 -13.96 -2.90
CA ALA A 65 1.27 -13.76 -4.34
C ALA A 65 2.53 -12.93 -4.64
N VAL A 66 3.61 -13.61 -5.04
CA VAL A 66 4.89 -12.96 -5.37
C VAL A 66 5.06 -12.86 -6.88
N LEU A 67 5.47 -11.67 -7.36
CA LEU A 67 5.79 -11.45 -8.77
C LEU A 67 7.29 -11.65 -9.02
N HIS A 68 7.64 -12.70 -9.76
CA HIS A 68 8.99 -12.88 -10.28
C HIS A 68 9.17 -12.09 -11.59
N PHE A 69 9.89 -10.97 -11.54
CA PHE A 69 10.07 -10.08 -12.70
C PHE A 69 10.65 -10.79 -13.94
N ASN A 70 11.58 -11.74 -13.75
CA ASN A 70 12.16 -12.52 -14.84
C ASN A 70 11.11 -13.37 -15.60
N ASN A 71 10.00 -13.70 -14.93
CA ASN A 71 8.90 -14.50 -15.48
C ASN A 71 7.65 -13.65 -15.78
N LEU A 72 7.78 -12.31 -15.77
CA LEU A 72 6.66 -11.42 -16.07
C LEU A 72 6.17 -11.65 -17.51
N HIS A 73 4.95 -12.16 -17.64
CA HIS A 73 4.36 -12.36 -18.95
C HIS A 73 3.97 -11.02 -19.59
N ILE A 74 4.67 -10.63 -20.66
CA ILE A 74 4.35 -9.45 -21.47
C ILE A 74 3.79 -9.90 -22.82
N SER A 75 2.48 -9.70 -23.02
CA SER A 75 1.81 -10.09 -24.27
C SER A 75 2.35 -9.33 -25.48
N LYS A 76 2.18 -9.90 -26.69
CA LYS A 76 2.59 -9.23 -27.96
C LYS A 76 1.97 -7.83 -28.11
N LYS A 77 0.72 -7.66 -27.68
CA LYS A 77 0.00 -6.37 -27.72
C LYS A 77 0.68 -5.35 -26.82
N VAL A 78 1.03 -5.73 -25.59
CA VAL A 78 1.73 -4.85 -24.65
C VAL A 78 3.13 -4.51 -25.16
N LYS A 79 3.88 -5.49 -25.69
CA LYS A 79 5.19 -5.23 -26.32
C LYS A 79 5.13 -4.19 -27.44
N ARG A 80 4.04 -4.15 -28.20
CA ARG A 80 3.83 -3.12 -29.23
C ARG A 80 3.55 -1.75 -28.62
N LEU A 81 2.76 -1.69 -27.55
CA LEU A 81 2.47 -0.45 -26.84
C LEU A 81 3.73 0.14 -26.20
N LEU A 82 4.59 -0.67 -25.60
CA LEU A 82 5.85 -0.24 -24.98
C LEU A 82 6.84 0.46 -25.94
N LYS A 83 6.58 0.46 -27.25
CA LYS A 83 7.36 1.24 -28.24
C LYS A 83 6.96 2.71 -28.31
N LEU A 84 5.84 3.10 -27.71
CA LEU A 84 5.42 4.49 -27.61
C LEU A 84 6.26 5.23 -26.56
N GLU A 85 6.17 6.56 -26.54
CA GLU A 85 6.85 7.37 -25.54
C GLU A 85 6.04 7.45 -24.24
N TYR A 86 6.67 7.00 -23.16
CA TYR A 86 6.12 7.02 -21.80
C TYR A 86 7.08 7.76 -20.88
N LYS A 87 6.51 8.47 -19.91
CA LYS A 87 7.28 8.95 -18.76
C LYS A 87 6.91 8.11 -17.55
N LEU A 88 7.90 7.43 -16.99
CA LEU A 88 7.82 6.83 -15.67
C LEU A 88 8.31 7.84 -14.65
N ILE A 89 7.53 8.04 -13.61
CA ILE A 89 7.84 8.93 -12.50
C ILE A 89 7.81 8.07 -11.25
N ILE A 90 8.96 7.95 -10.59
CA ILE A 90 9.14 7.13 -9.38
C ILE A 90 9.33 8.07 -8.19
N ASN A 91 8.61 7.80 -7.10
CA ASN A 91 8.75 8.47 -5.81
C ASN A 91 8.57 9.99 -5.85
N GLN A 92 7.77 10.47 -6.80
CA GLN A 92 7.39 11.88 -6.84
C GLN A 92 5.90 12.01 -6.64
N ASP A 93 5.56 12.90 -5.71
CA ASP A 93 4.23 13.46 -5.49
C ASP A 93 3.13 12.48 -5.05
N LEU A 94 3.19 12.08 -3.77
CA LEU A 94 2.08 11.41 -3.09
C LEU A 94 0.81 12.27 -3.05
N ASP A 95 0.93 13.60 -3.04
CA ASP A 95 -0.20 14.52 -2.97
C ASP A 95 -1.05 14.44 -4.25
N SER A 96 -0.41 14.22 -5.41
CA SER A 96 -1.10 13.91 -6.68
C SER A 96 -1.55 12.45 -6.80
N PHE A 97 -0.78 11.51 -6.24
CA PHE A 97 -1.06 10.07 -6.39
C PHE A 97 -2.26 9.60 -5.55
N LEU A 98 -2.31 9.95 -4.27
CA LEU A 98 -3.31 9.43 -3.34
C LEU A 98 -4.77 9.80 -3.70
N PRO A 99 -5.06 11.03 -4.18
CA PRO A 99 -6.40 11.37 -4.67
C PRO A 99 -6.83 10.53 -5.88
N LEU A 100 -5.92 10.27 -6.82
CA LEU A 100 -6.21 9.43 -7.99
C LEU A 100 -6.49 7.98 -7.58
N LEU A 101 -5.70 7.45 -6.64
CA LEU A 101 -5.91 6.11 -6.09
C LEU A 101 -7.28 6.01 -5.40
N LYS A 102 -7.64 7.00 -4.56
CA LYS A 102 -8.93 7.01 -3.88
C LYS A 102 -10.09 7.10 -4.87
N LEU A 103 -9.98 7.96 -5.89
CA LEU A 103 -11.00 8.09 -6.94
C LEU A 103 -11.22 6.76 -7.69
N HIS A 104 -10.14 6.04 -8.02
CA HIS A 104 -10.23 4.76 -8.73
C HIS A 104 -10.98 3.69 -7.94
N HIS A 105 -10.77 3.61 -6.62
CA HIS A 105 -11.42 2.60 -5.78
C HIS A 105 -12.78 3.01 -5.22
N GLY A 106 -13.15 4.30 -5.29
CA GLY A 106 -14.44 4.80 -4.83
C GLY A 106 -14.55 5.02 -3.31
N SER A 107 -15.77 5.30 -2.84
CA SER A 107 -16.06 5.64 -1.44
C SER A 107 -15.83 4.47 -0.49
N GLU A 108 -16.19 3.26 -0.90
CA GLU A 108 -16.13 2.01 -0.12
C GLU A 108 -14.73 1.36 -0.13
N SER A 109 -13.67 2.11 -0.44
CA SER A 109 -12.34 1.52 -0.51
C SER A 109 -11.73 1.28 0.87
N TRP A 110 -10.92 0.22 0.95
CA TRP A 110 -10.05 -0.12 2.09
C TRP A 110 -9.03 0.98 2.45
N PHE A 111 -9.01 2.08 1.72
CA PHE A 111 -8.08 3.19 1.84
C PHE A 111 -8.78 4.34 2.58
N THR A 112 -8.83 4.24 3.91
CA THR A 112 -9.54 5.21 4.75
C THR A 112 -8.74 6.50 4.94
N LYS A 113 -9.32 7.48 5.63
CA LYS A 113 -8.67 8.76 5.90
C LYS A 113 -7.43 8.59 6.78
N SER A 114 -7.50 7.76 7.82
CA SER A 114 -6.35 7.45 8.69
C SER A 114 -5.23 6.75 7.91
N TYR A 115 -5.58 5.85 6.98
CA TYR A 115 -4.58 5.18 6.15
C TYR A 115 -3.92 6.16 5.15
N ILE A 116 -4.67 7.08 4.56
CA ILE A 116 -4.12 8.18 3.75
C ILE A 116 -3.11 9.01 4.56
N HIS A 117 -3.47 9.37 5.79
CA HIS A 117 -2.59 10.14 6.66
C HIS A 117 -1.32 9.37 7.02
N LEU A 118 -1.43 8.06 7.28
CA LEU A 118 -0.28 7.17 7.46
C LEU A 118 0.63 7.16 6.22
N MET A 119 0.08 7.08 5.00
CA MET A 119 0.91 7.14 3.77
C MET A 119 1.69 8.46 3.66
N TYR A 120 1.07 9.59 4.04
CA TYR A 120 1.79 10.87 4.11
C TYR A 120 2.89 10.85 5.18
N ASN A 121 2.65 10.28 6.35
CA ASN A 121 3.66 10.17 7.41
C ASN A 121 4.83 9.25 7.03
N LEU A 122 4.59 8.29 6.12
CA LEU A 122 5.64 7.43 5.54
C LEU A 122 6.42 8.12 4.41
N LYS A 123 5.87 9.17 3.78
CA LYS A 123 6.56 9.99 2.75
C LYS A 123 7.85 10.61 3.30
N ASP A 124 7.82 11.07 4.54
CA ASP A 124 8.97 11.70 5.18
C ASP A 124 10.12 10.71 5.43
N LEU A 125 9.83 9.40 5.35
CA LEU A 125 10.79 8.29 5.45
C LEU A 125 11.24 7.79 4.06
N THR A 126 11.09 8.60 3.01
CA THR A 126 11.64 8.32 1.67
C THR A 126 13.17 8.17 1.68
N LEU A 127 13.84 8.53 2.78
CA LEU A 127 15.19 8.12 3.14
C LEU A 127 15.12 6.82 3.97
N TYR A 128 15.68 5.75 3.40
CA TYR A 128 15.81 4.40 3.97
C TYR A 128 15.93 4.41 5.51
N ARG A 129 14.87 4.02 6.20
CA ARG A 129 14.86 3.83 7.66
C ARG A 129 14.40 2.40 7.94
N ASP A 130 15.14 1.69 8.79
CA ASP A 130 14.81 0.33 9.22
C ASP A 130 14.55 -0.64 8.04
N ASN A 131 15.33 -0.53 6.95
CA ASN A 131 15.16 -1.34 5.73
C ASN A 131 13.76 -1.25 5.09
N PHE A 132 13.05 -0.14 5.30
CA PHE A 132 11.74 0.14 4.74
C PHE A 132 11.78 1.34 3.80
N GLN A 133 11.03 1.27 2.70
CA GLN A 133 10.84 2.38 1.77
C GLN A 133 9.44 2.34 1.17
N LEU A 134 8.73 3.46 1.25
CA LEU A 134 7.50 3.67 0.47
C LEU A 134 7.88 4.13 -0.94
N ASN A 135 7.43 3.38 -1.95
CA ASN A 135 7.66 3.73 -3.35
C ASN A 135 6.33 3.98 -4.07
N THR A 136 6.30 5.00 -4.94
CA THR A 136 5.20 5.27 -5.87
C THR A 136 5.71 5.20 -7.29
N VAL A 137 4.91 4.67 -8.22
CA VAL A 137 5.25 4.62 -9.65
C VAL A 137 4.06 5.11 -10.45
N ILE A 138 4.23 6.23 -11.14
CA ILE A 138 3.22 6.84 -12.01
C ILE A 138 3.72 6.74 -13.45
N MET A 139 2.84 6.30 -14.34
CA MET A 139 3.10 6.27 -15.78
C MET A 139 2.21 7.30 -16.48
N SER A 140 2.81 8.23 -17.20
CA SER A 140 2.11 9.18 -18.06
C SER A 140 2.48 8.96 -19.54
N PHE A 141 1.51 9.26 -20.41
CA PHE A 141 1.62 9.09 -21.85
C PHE A 141 1.75 10.47 -22.49
N TYR A 142 2.72 10.66 -23.37
CA TYR A 142 2.70 11.83 -24.24
C TYR A 142 1.77 11.55 -25.40
N LYS A 143 0.69 12.34 -25.51
CA LYS A 143 -0.11 12.33 -26.73
C LYS A 143 0.72 13.06 -27.79
N CYS A 144 1.39 12.31 -28.65
CA CYS A 144 2.05 12.86 -29.83
C CYS A 144 0.99 13.66 -30.63
N GLY A 145 1.34 14.88 -31.01
CA GLY A 145 0.41 15.97 -31.24
C GLY A 145 -0.75 15.69 -32.21
N ILE A 146 -1.92 16.23 -31.84
CA ILE A 146 -2.88 16.72 -32.83
C ILE A 146 -2.75 18.24 -32.77
N TYR A 147 -1.84 18.79 -33.57
CA TYR A 147 -1.98 20.15 -34.04
C TYR A 147 -3.12 20.10 -35.06
N HIS A 148 -4.29 20.63 -34.70
CA HIS A 148 -5.24 21.04 -35.72
C HIS A 148 -4.79 22.41 -36.25
N PRO A 149 -4.62 22.57 -37.58
CA PRO A 149 -4.36 23.88 -38.20
C PRO A 149 -5.53 24.85 -37.99
#